data_AF-A0A5D0I023-F1
#
_entry.id   AF-A0A5D0I023-F1
#
_cell.length_a   1.000
_cell.length_b   1.000
_cell.length_c   1.000
_cell.angle_alpha   90.00
_cell.angle_beta   90.00
_cell.angle_gamma   90.00
#
_symmetry.space_group_name_H-M   'P 1'
#
loop_
_entity.id
_entity.type
_entity.pdbx_description
1 polymer ?
#
loop_
_entity_poly.entity_id
_entity_poly.type
_entity_poly.pdbx_seq_one_letter_code
_entity_poly.pdbx_strand_id
1 'polypeptide(L)'
;LATFDKLGISLDEQKKLAGVAMDVVVDSVSVATTFKETLAEQGIIFMSISEAIKKHPDLVKKYIGTVVPQKDNFYAALNSAVFSDGSFCYIPKGVRCPMELSTYFRINQAGTGQFERTLVIADQGSYVSYLEGCTAPSRDENQLHAAVVELIALDDAEIKYSTVQNWFPGNAEGKGGVYNFVTKRGLCETNAKISWTQVETGSAVTWKYPSCVLKGDNSVGEFYSIAVTNNYQQADTGTKMIH
;
A
#
# COMPACT_ATOMS: atom_id res chain seq x y z
N LEU A 1 22.30 14.52 -8.10
CA LEU A 1 22.09 15.98 -8.01
C LEU A 1 21.21 16.48 -9.16
N ALA A 2 21.56 16.29 -10.44
CA ALA A 2 20.71 16.73 -11.58
C ALA A 2 19.31 16.07 -11.68
N THR A 3 19.13 14.87 -11.11
CA THR A 3 17.84 14.16 -11.08
C THR A 3 16.83 14.81 -10.13
N PHE A 4 17.30 15.44 -9.04
CA PHE A 4 16.45 15.98 -7.98
C PHE A 4 15.84 17.35 -8.35
N ASP A 5 16.54 18.16 -9.15
CA ASP A 5 16.03 19.44 -9.64
C ASP A 5 14.85 19.28 -10.61
N LYS A 6 14.78 18.16 -11.35
CA LYS A 6 13.66 17.85 -12.25
C LYS A 6 12.38 17.45 -11.53
N LEU A 7 12.45 17.15 -10.23
CA LEU A 7 11.34 16.62 -9.44
C LEU A 7 10.66 17.67 -8.56
N GLY A 8 11.15 18.91 -8.54
CA GLY A 8 10.55 20.00 -7.79
C GLY A 8 10.63 19.85 -6.26
N ILE A 9 11.53 19.00 -5.75
CA ILE A 9 11.68 18.72 -4.33
C ILE A 9 12.66 19.72 -3.71
N SER A 10 12.27 20.36 -2.61
CA SER A 10 13.06 21.41 -1.96
C SER A 10 14.40 20.87 -1.41
N LEU A 11 15.43 21.72 -1.37
CA LEU A 11 16.77 21.36 -0.87
C LEU A 11 16.77 20.88 0.59
N ASP A 12 15.81 21.34 1.40
CA ASP A 12 15.67 20.94 2.81
C ASP A 12 15.03 19.55 2.96
N GLU A 13 14.11 19.18 2.05
CA GLU A 13 13.62 17.81 1.94
C GLU A 13 14.73 16.86 1.48
N GLN A 14 15.53 17.24 0.48
CA GLN A 14 16.64 16.41 0.01
C GLN A 14 17.62 16.04 1.14
N LYS A 15 17.87 16.94 2.09
CA LYS A 15 18.73 16.68 3.26
C LYS A 15 18.11 15.74 4.29
N LYS A 16 16.79 15.80 4.51
CA LYS A 16 16.07 14.84 5.38
C LYS A 16 15.98 13.44 4.75
N LEU A 17 15.90 13.40 3.42
CA LEU A 17 15.76 12.18 2.63
C LEU A 17 17.10 11.44 2.44
N ALA A 18 18.24 12.07 2.72
CA ALA A 18 19.56 11.45 2.61
C ALA A 18 19.82 10.30 3.61
N GLY A 19 19.03 10.20 4.69
CA GLY A 19 19.09 9.09 5.67
C GLY A 19 18.02 8.01 5.47
N VAL A 20 17.15 8.17 4.47
CA VAL A 20 16.09 7.23 4.10
C VAL A 20 16.44 6.72 2.71
N ALA A 21 16.37 5.42 2.46
CA ALA A 21 16.54 4.89 1.11
C ALA A 21 15.35 5.37 0.23
N MET A 22 15.50 6.57 -0.35
CA MET A 22 14.51 7.22 -1.20
C MET A 22 14.85 6.94 -2.66
N ASP A 23 14.07 6.04 -3.25
CA ASP A 23 14.09 5.80 -4.68
C ASP A 23 13.12 6.78 -5.35
N VAL A 24 13.63 7.64 -6.22
CA VAL A 24 12.77 8.38 -7.14
C VAL A 24 12.63 7.56 -8.41
N VAL A 25 11.50 6.88 -8.53
CA VAL A 25 11.22 5.99 -9.65
C VAL A 25 10.84 6.81 -10.89
N VAL A 26 11.82 6.99 -11.77
CA VAL A 26 11.61 7.06 -13.21
C VAL A 26 11.90 5.65 -13.73
N ASP A 27 10.85 4.95 -14.15
CA ASP A 27 10.89 3.60 -14.73
C ASP A 27 11.59 2.51 -13.88
N SER A 28 10.77 1.78 -13.12
CA SER A 28 10.93 0.33 -12.83
C SER A 28 12.24 -0.20 -12.24
N VAL A 29 13.02 0.59 -11.50
CA VAL A 29 14.13 0.07 -10.70
C VAL A 29 13.86 0.47 -9.24
N SER A 30 13.34 -0.48 -8.45
CA SER A 30 12.99 -0.30 -7.03
C SER A 30 14.04 -0.98 -6.14
N VAL A 31 13.96 -0.78 -4.82
CA VAL A 31 14.62 -1.56 -3.75
C VAL A 31 14.72 -3.07 -4.04
N ALA A 32 13.76 -3.64 -4.78
CA ALA A 32 13.77 -5.03 -5.28
C ALA A 32 14.94 -5.38 -6.22
N THR A 33 15.70 -4.39 -6.69
CA THR A 33 16.90 -4.56 -7.52
C THR A 33 18.18 -4.40 -6.70
N THR A 34 18.18 -3.47 -5.73
CA THR A 34 19.37 -3.12 -4.94
C THR A 34 19.57 -4.03 -3.72
N PHE A 35 18.48 -4.53 -3.11
CA PHE A 35 18.54 -5.36 -1.89
C PHE A 35 17.93 -6.74 -2.08
N LYS A 36 17.71 -7.15 -3.33
CA LYS A 36 17.10 -8.44 -3.67
C LYS A 36 17.82 -9.61 -3.03
N GLU A 37 19.14 -9.61 -3.13
CA GLU A 37 20.00 -10.67 -2.60
C GLU A 37 19.92 -10.72 -1.09
N THR A 38 20.04 -9.56 -0.41
CA THR A 38 19.94 -9.46 1.05
C THR A 38 18.58 -9.93 1.59
N LEU A 39 17.48 -9.59 0.91
CA LEU A 39 16.15 -10.07 1.28
C LEU A 39 16.02 -11.59 1.03
N ALA A 40 16.52 -12.07 -0.11
CA ALA A 40 16.48 -13.49 -0.46
C ALA A 40 17.32 -14.37 0.48
N GLU A 41 18.46 -13.88 0.98
CA GLU A 41 19.28 -14.56 1.99
C GLU A 41 18.51 -14.85 3.29
N GLN A 42 17.55 -13.99 3.63
CA GLN A 42 16.66 -14.17 4.78
C GLN A 42 15.34 -14.85 4.43
N GLY A 43 15.19 -15.32 3.18
CA GLY A 43 13.97 -15.92 2.67
C GLY A 43 12.80 -14.96 2.46
N ILE A 44 13.03 -13.64 2.58
CA ILE A 44 11.99 -12.62 2.37
C ILE A 44 11.67 -12.55 0.88
N ILE A 45 10.39 -12.65 0.55
CA ILE A 45 9.89 -12.49 -0.82
C ILE A 45 9.28 -11.11 -0.93
N PHE A 46 9.87 -10.24 -1.74
CA PHE A 46 9.32 -8.92 -2.05
C PHE A 46 9.43 -8.65 -3.54
N MET A 47 8.29 -8.66 -4.23
CA MET A 47 8.20 -8.50 -5.68
C MET A 47 6.79 -8.07 -6.11
N SER A 48 6.57 -7.89 -7.40
CA SER A 48 5.22 -7.62 -7.91
C SER A 48 4.32 -8.85 -7.73
N ILE A 49 3.03 -8.63 -7.48
CA ILE A 49 2.07 -9.73 -7.29
C ILE A 49 1.95 -10.59 -8.57
N SER A 50 2.08 -9.97 -9.74
CA SER A 50 2.09 -10.65 -11.03
C SER A 50 3.29 -11.58 -11.21
N GLU A 51 4.46 -11.22 -10.64
CA GLU A 51 5.59 -12.16 -10.56
C GLU A 51 5.37 -13.25 -9.52
N ALA A 52 4.84 -12.90 -8.34
CA ALA A 52 4.60 -13.84 -7.26
C ALA A 52 3.59 -14.94 -7.65
N ILE A 53 2.55 -14.61 -8.43
CA ILE A 53 1.61 -15.60 -8.97
C ILE A 53 2.32 -16.64 -9.84
N LYS A 54 3.37 -16.25 -10.58
CA LYS A 54 4.14 -17.16 -11.45
C LYS A 54 5.18 -17.96 -10.68
N LYS A 55 5.89 -17.33 -9.75
CA LYS A 55 7.04 -17.92 -9.03
C LYS A 55 6.64 -18.65 -7.74
N HIS A 56 5.58 -18.20 -7.08
CA HIS A 56 5.09 -18.71 -5.79
C HIS A 56 3.56 -18.94 -5.81
N PRO A 57 3.01 -19.67 -6.80
CA PRO A 57 1.57 -19.80 -7.01
C PRO A 57 0.83 -20.36 -5.79
N ASP A 58 1.39 -21.37 -5.13
CA ASP A 58 0.75 -22.02 -3.98
C ASP A 58 0.65 -21.07 -2.77
N LEU A 59 1.69 -20.26 -2.56
CA LEU A 59 1.73 -19.29 -1.47
C LEU A 59 0.75 -18.15 -1.70
N VAL A 60 0.69 -17.60 -2.93
CA VAL A 60 -0.28 -16.56 -3.28
C VAL A 60 -1.70 -17.11 -3.16
N LYS A 61 -1.97 -18.28 -3.75
CA LYS A 61 -3.29 -18.93 -3.73
C LYS A 61 -3.79 -19.23 -2.32
N LYS A 62 -2.88 -19.53 -1.38
CA LYS A 62 -3.22 -19.78 0.03
C LYS A 62 -3.85 -18.55 0.71
N TYR A 63 -3.44 -17.34 0.33
CA TYR A 63 -3.75 -16.13 1.09
C TYR A 63 -4.57 -15.08 0.32
N ILE A 64 -4.45 -15.02 -1.01
CA ILE A 64 -5.15 -14.01 -1.80
C ILE A 64 -6.68 -14.16 -1.66
N GLY A 65 -7.36 -13.06 -1.35
CA GLY A 65 -8.80 -13.02 -1.17
C GLY A 65 -9.33 -13.65 0.12
N THR A 66 -8.45 -14.09 1.03
CA THR A 66 -8.86 -14.65 2.33
C THR A 66 -9.34 -13.57 3.29
N VAL A 67 -8.82 -12.34 3.16
CA VAL A 67 -9.15 -11.21 4.03
C VAL A 67 -10.10 -10.25 3.33
N VAL A 68 -9.89 -9.99 2.03
CA VAL A 68 -10.81 -9.21 1.18
C VAL A 68 -11.32 -10.10 0.04
N PRO A 69 -12.44 -10.81 0.25
CA PRO A 69 -13.01 -11.69 -0.76
C PRO A 69 -13.46 -10.93 -2.01
N GLN A 70 -13.58 -11.66 -3.12
CA GLN A 70 -14.04 -11.11 -4.40
C GLN A 70 -15.44 -10.47 -4.33
N LYS A 71 -16.26 -10.86 -3.34
CA LYS A 71 -17.64 -10.35 -3.16
C LYS A 71 -17.75 -9.32 -2.03
N ASP A 72 -16.63 -8.80 -1.53
CA ASP A 72 -16.62 -7.91 -0.36
C ASP A 72 -17.43 -6.63 -0.58
N ASN A 73 -17.18 -5.95 -1.70
CA ASN A 73 -17.92 -4.76 -2.12
C ASN A 73 -17.73 -4.54 -3.63
N PHE A 74 -18.40 -3.53 -4.18
CA PHE A 74 -18.38 -3.24 -5.62
C PHE A 74 -16.95 -3.04 -6.17
N TYR A 75 -16.13 -2.22 -5.51
CA TYR A 75 -14.78 -1.91 -5.98
C TYR A 75 -13.80 -3.06 -5.72
N ALA A 76 -13.96 -3.81 -4.64
CA ALA A 76 -13.19 -5.03 -4.41
C ALA A 76 -13.49 -6.12 -5.45
N ALA A 77 -14.76 -6.25 -5.87
CA ALA A 77 -15.16 -7.18 -6.93
C ALA A 77 -14.56 -6.78 -8.28
N LEU A 78 -14.65 -5.50 -8.63
CA LEU A 78 -14.04 -4.96 -9.84
C LEU A 78 -12.52 -5.16 -9.82
N ASN A 79 -11.84 -4.73 -8.74
CA ASN A 79 -10.41 -4.93 -8.56
C ASN A 79 -10.01 -6.40 -8.73
N SER A 80 -10.71 -7.32 -8.07
CA SER A 80 -10.40 -8.76 -8.14
C SER A 80 -10.52 -9.35 -9.54
N ALA A 81 -11.32 -8.74 -10.42
CA ALA A 81 -11.46 -9.17 -11.81
C ALA A 81 -10.42 -8.56 -12.76
N VAL A 82 -9.93 -7.35 -12.48
CA VAL A 82 -9.16 -6.56 -13.47
C VAL A 82 -7.79 -6.08 -12.99
N PHE A 83 -7.38 -6.35 -11.75
CA PHE A 83 -6.05 -5.93 -11.27
C PHE A 83 -4.96 -6.52 -12.17
N SER A 84 -4.03 -5.67 -12.58
CA SER A 84 -2.95 -6.03 -13.52
C SER A 84 -1.61 -6.17 -12.83
N ASP A 85 -1.42 -5.50 -11.69
CA ASP A 85 -0.20 -5.59 -10.89
C ASP A 85 -0.46 -5.13 -9.45
N GLY A 86 0.61 -5.03 -8.66
CA GLY A 86 0.59 -4.65 -7.26
C GLY A 86 1.77 -5.29 -6.55
N SER A 87 1.70 -5.41 -5.24
CA SER A 87 2.83 -5.85 -4.42
C SER A 87 2.55 -7.18 -3.72
N PHE A 88 3.54 -8.05 -3.70
CA PHE A 88 3.54 -9.25 -2.87
C PHE A 88 4.72 -9.23 -1.92
N CYS A 89 4.44 -9.39 -0.63
CA CYS A 89 5.42 -9.47 0.42
C CYS A 89 5.15 -10.67 1.32
N TYR A 90 6.15 -11.53 1.52
CA TYR A 90 6.13 -12.61 2.49
C TYR A 90 7.37 -12.56 3.36
N ILE A 91 7.16 -12.54 4.68
CA ILE A 91 8.22 -12.59 5.69
C ILE A 91 8.19 -13.97 6.35
N PRO A 92 9.28 -14.77 6.26
CA PRO A 92 9.31 -16.10 6.84
C PRO A 92 9.23 -16.11 8.36
N LYS A 93 8.88 -17.28 8.91
CA LYS A 93 8.76 -17.51 10.34
C LYS A 93 10.03 -17.08 11.10
N GLY A 94 9.84 -16.29 12.15
CA GLY A 94 10.90 -15.80 13.04
C GLY A 94 11.81 -14.72 12.42
N VAL A 95 11.56 -14.30 11.18
CA VAL A 95 12.40 -13.31 10.50
C VAL A 95 11.89 -11.90 10.81
N ARG A 96 12.81 -11.05 11.30
CA ARG A 96 12.57 -9.61 11.39
C ARG A 96 13.17 -8.95 10.15
N CYS A 97 12.33 -8.36 9.29
CA CYS A 97 12.79 -7.67 8.09
C CYS A 97 13.85 -6.62 8.46
N PRO A 98 15.04 -6.65 7.83
CA PRO A 98 16.19 -5.83 8.26
C PRO A 98 16.04 -4.34 7.90
N MET A 99 15.04 -4.01 7.09
CA MET A 99 14.79 -2.67 6.57
C MET A 99 13.29 -2.45 6.32
N GLU A 100 12.93 -1.20 6.06
CA GLU A 100 11.58 -0.86 5.63
C GLU A 100 11.43 -1.15 4.14
N LEU A 101 10.39 -1.90 3.80
CA LEU A 101 10.04 -2.18 2.42
C LEU A 101 9.19 -1.03 1.90
N SER A 102 9.50 -0.53 0.71
CA SER A 102 8.77 0.59 0.12
C SER A 102 8.35 0.27 -1.30
N THR A 103 7.11 0.59 -1.64
CA THR A 103 6.61 0.57 -3.02
C THR A 103 6.02 1.91 -3.37
N TYR A 104 6.34 2.39 -4.56
CA TYR A 104 5.85 3.65 -5.08
C TYR A 104 5.05 3.43 -6.36
N PHE A 105 3.77 3.79 -6.33
CA PHE A 105 2.88 3.68 -7.48
C PHE A 105 2.62 5.05 -8.09
N ARG A 106 2.80 5.18 -9.41
CA ARG A 106 2.54 6.42 -10.15
C ARG A 106 1.51 6.19 -11.24
N ILE A 107 0.43 6.98 -11.26
CA ILE A 107 -0.59 6.91 -12.32
C ILE A 107 -0.06 7.60 -13.58
N ASN A 108 0.33 6.83 -14.60
CA ASN A 108 0.91 7.39 -15.83
C ASN A 108 -0.06 7.44 -17.04
N GLN A 109 -1.12 6.63 -17.10
CA GLN A 109 -2.01 6.53 -18.28
C GLN A 109 -3.31 7.34 -18.17
N ALA A 110 -3.72 7.97 -19.28
CA ALA A 110 -4.98 8.72 -19.39
C ALA A 110 -6.17 7.78 -19.55
N GLY A 111 -7.32 8.10 -18.95
CA GLY A 111 -8.58 7.36 -19.17
C GLY A 111 -8.64 5.95 -18.58
N THR A 112 -7.66 5.55 -17.75
CA THR A 112 -7.60 4.21 -17.15
C THR A 112 -7.83 4.29 -15.63
N GLY A 113 -8.62 3.36 -15.09
CA GLY A 113 -8.63 3.12 -13.64
C GLY A 113 -7.35 2.39 -13.21
N GLN A 114 -6.78 2.78 -12.07
CA GLN A 114 -5.69 2.04 -11.44
C GLN A 114 -6.28 1.02 -10.48
N PHE A 115 -6.04 -0.26 -10.77
CA PHE A 115 -6.45 -1.39 -9.97
C PHE A 115 -5.22 -2.16 -9.54
N GLU A 116 -4.77 -1.91 -8.31
CA GLU A 116 -3.64 -2.61 -7.73
C GLU A 116 -4.07 -3.51 -6.58
N ARG A 117 -3.36 -4.61 -6.39
CA ARG A 117 -3.58 -5.50 -5.26
C ARG A 117 -2.29 -5.77 -4.50
N THR A 118 -2.27 -5.39 -3.24
CA THR A 118 -1.15 -5.60 -2.32
C THR A 118 -1.49 -6.71 -1.35
N LEU A 119 -0.61 -7.70 -1.24
CA LEU A 119 -0.73 -8.83 -0.33
C LEU A 119 0.55 -8.94 0.51
N VAL A 120 0.43 -8.69 1.82
CA VAL A 120 1.54 -8.77 2.78
C VAL A 120 1.23 -9.86 3.80
N ILE A 121 2.12 -10.83 3.91
CA ILE A 121 2.04 -11.91 4.88
C ILE A 121 3.26 -11.86 5.79
N ALA A 122 3.02 -11.71 7.09
CA ALA A 122 4.02 -11.91 8.13
C ALA A 122 3.74 -13.26 8.80
N ASP A 123 4.63 -14.25 8.57
CA ASP A 123 4.51 -15.57 9.18
C ASP A 123 4.85 -15.51 10.69
N GLN A 124 4.70 -16.62 11.40
CA GLN A 124 4.77 -16.65 12.85
C GLN A 124 6.03 -15.98 13.41
N GLY A 125 5.87 -15.08 14.39
CA GLY A 125 6.98 -14.39 15.04
C GLY A 125 7.81 -13.49 14.12
N SER A 126 7.29 -13.14 12.95
CA SER A 126 7.99 -12.30 11.97
C SER A 126 7.60 -10.82 12.08
N TYR A 127 8.41 -9.93 11.48
CA TYR A 127 8.16 -8.50 11.50
C TYR A 127 8.45 -7.84 10.17
N VAL A 128 7.60 -6.88 9.77
CA VAL A 128 7.84 -5.99 8.63
C VAL A 128 7.31 -4.58 8.87
N SER A 129 8.07 -3.59 8.40
CA SER A 129 7.61 -2.23 8.17
C SER A 129 7.49 -2.02 6.66
N TYR A 130 6.28 -1.71 6.19
CA TYR A 130 5.94 -1.56 4.79
C TYR A 130 5.39 -0.16 4.53
N LEU A 131 5.92 0.54 3.53
CA LEU A 131 5.53 1.88 3.13
C LEU A 131 4.99 1.86 1.70
N GLU A 132 3.75 2.33 1.53
CA GLU A 132 3.11 2.54 0.24
C GLU A 132 3.06 4.04 -0.08
N GLY A 133 3.68 4.45 -1.18
CA GLY A 133 3.58 5.80 -1.72
C GLY A 133 2.77 5.83 -3.00
N CYS A 134 1.84 6.78 -3.16
CA CYS A 134 1.16 6.99 -4.44
C CYS A 134 1.12 8.47 -4.84
N THR A 135 1.37 8.76 -6.12
CA THR A 135 1.17 10.09 -6.72
C THR A 135 0.50 10.03 -8.09
N ALA A 136 -0.26 11.07 -8.42
CA ALA A 136 -0.86 11.24 -9.75
C ALA A 136 -0.52 12.60 -10.38
N PRO A 137 -0.29 12.64 -11.70
CA PRO A 137 -0.20 13.89 -12.46
C PRO A 137 -1.57 14.56 -12.60
N SER A 138 -1.57 15.87 -12.81
CA SER A 138 -2.76 16.66 -13.10
C SER A 138 -3.45 16.21 -14.39
N ARG A 139 -4.79 16.04 -14.34
CA ARG A 139 -5.62 15.73 -15.51
C ARG A 139 -7.02 16.33 -15.38
N ASP A 140 -7.60 16.70 -16.52
CA ASP A 140 -8.94 17.27 -16.61
C ASP A 140 -10.07 16.24 -16.41
N GLU A 141 -9.79 14.95 -16.63
CA GLU A 141 -10.74 13.84 -16.43
C GLU A 141 -10.54 13.18 -15.06
N ASN A 142 -11.64 12.71 -14.47
CA ASN A 142 -11.60 11.97 -13.21
C ASN A 142 -10.94 10.61 -13.41
N GLN A 143 -10.03 10.25 -12.50
CA GLN A 143 -9.35 8.96 -12.52
C GLN A 143 -9.77 8.13 -11.30
N LEU A 144 -10.13 6.87 -11.52
CA LEU A 144 -10.46 5.94 -10.44
C LEU A 144 -9.20 5.22 -9.96
N HIS A 145 -8.90 5.32 -8.68
CA HIS A 145 -7.94 4.49 -7.98
C HIS A 145 -8.71 3.56 -7.04
N ALA A 146 -8.76 2.27 -7.38
CA ALA A 146 -9.48 1.25 -6.63
C ALA A 146 -8.52 0.11 -6.25
N ALA A 147 -7.77 0.33 -5.18
CA ALA A 147 -6.81 -0.63 -4.65
C ALA A 147 -7.46 -1.61 -3.64
N VAL A 148 -6.88 -2.80 -3.55
CA VAL A 148 -7.15 -3.77 -2.49
C VAL A 148 -5.87 -4.11 -1.75
N VAL A 149 -5.89 -4.02 -0.43
CA VAL A 149 -4.74 -4.38 0.43
C VAL A 149 -5.18 -5.43 1.44
N GLU A 150 -4.47 -6.54 1.45
CA GLU A 150 -4.63 -7.64 2.41
C GLU A 150 -3.36 -7.77 3.25
N LEU A 151 -3.48 -7.60 4.57
CA LEU A 151 -2.41 -7.87 5.53
C LEU A 151 -2.78 -9.10 6.35
N ILE A 152 -1.86 -10.05 6.49
CA ILE A 152 -2.07 -11.27 7.28
C ILE A 152 -0.88 -11.40 8.23
N ALA A 153 -1.12 -11.12 9.51
CA ALA A 153 -0.15 -11.32 10.58
C ALA A 153 -0.50 -12.61 11.31
N LEU A 154 0.32 -13.64 11.14
CA LEU A 154 0.19 -14.91 11.86
C LEU A 154 0.64 -14.76 13.32
N ASP A 155 0.59 -15.86 14.08
CA ASP A 155 0.84 -15.83 15.53
C ASP A 155 2.16 -15.10 15.87
N ASP A 156 2.13 -14.23 16.87
CA ASP A 156 3.28 -13.44 17.33
C ASP A 156 3.92 -12.51 16.27
N ALA A 157 3.30 -12.33 15.10
CA ALA A 157 3.84 -11.51 14.02
C ALA A 157 3.40 -10.03 14.14
N GLU A 158 4.20 -9.11 13.60
CA GLU A 158 3.89 -7.68 13.57
C GLU A 158 4.06 -7.10 12.16
N ILE A 159 3.00 -6.42 11.69
CA ILE A 159 3.01 -5.65 10.44
C ILE A 159 2.79 -4.18 10.77
N LYS A 160 3.74 -3.33 10.37
CA LYS A 160 3.53 -1.88 10.28
C LYS A 160 3.31 -1.53 8.83
N TYR A 161 2.17 -0.91 8.55
CA TYR A 161 1.79 -0.55 7.20
C TYR A 161 1.51 0.95 7.13
N SER A 162 2.34 1.66 6.38
CA SER A 162 2.30 3.10 6.23
C SER A 162 1.87 3.48 4.82
N THR A 163 1.07 4.54 4.69
CA THR A 163 0.64 5.07 3.39
C THR A 163 0.86 6.57 3.35
N VAL A 164 1.53 7.04 2.30
CA VAL A 164 1.66 8.48 1.99
C VAL A 164 1.11 8.71 0.59
N GLN A 165 -0.02 9.41 0.51
CA GLN A 165 -0.70 9.66 -0.75
C GLN A 165 -0.84 11.15 -1.01
N ASN A 166 -0.41 11.56 -2.21
CA ASN A 166 -0.61 12.92 -2.73
C ASN A 166 -1.15 12.85 -4.16
N TRP A 167 -2.47 12.98 -4.28
CA TRP A 167 -3.18 12.89 -5.55
C TRP A 167 -3.41 14.28 -6.19
N PHE A 168 -3.95 14.30 -7.42
CA PHE A 168 -4.45 15.52 -8.04
C PHE A 168 -5.90 15.80 -7.58
N PRO A 169 -6.19 16.96 -6.95
CA PRO A 169 -7.50 17.20 -6.31
C PRO A 169 -8.58 17.68 -7.28
N GLY A 170 -8.24 17.85 -8.54
CA GLY A 170 -9.05 18.61 -9.49
C GLY A 170 -8.62 20.08 -9.52
N ASN A 171 -9.14 20.82 -10.51
CA ASN A 171 -8.92 22.26 -10.61
C ASN A 171 -9.72 23.04 -9.54
N ALA A 172 -9.61 24.36 -9.53
CA ALA A 172 -10.29 25.23 -8.55
C ALA A 172 -11.83 25.15 -8.60
N GLU A 173 -12.40 24.61 -9.69
CA GLU A 173 -13.84 24.44 -9.91
C GLU A 173 -14.29 23.00 -9.62
N GLY A 174 -13.38 22.12 -9.14
CA GLY A 174 -13.66 20.72 -8.86
C GLY A 174 -13.71 19.82 -10.10
N LYS A 175 -13.20 20.28 -11.25
CA LYS A 175 -13.10 19.46 -12.47
C LYS A 175 -11.84 18.60 -12.43
N GLY A 176 -12.01 17.31 -12.71
CA GLY A 176 -10.94 16.33 -12.70
C GLY A 176 -10.62 15.84 -11.28
N GLY A 177 -9.46 15.21 -11.16
CA GLY A 177 -8.96 14.70 -9.89
C GLY A 177 -9.20 13.20 -9.68
N VAL A 178 -8.71 12.69 -8.55
CA VAL A 178 -8.69 11.25 -8.28
C VAL A 178 -9.81 10.83 -7.33
N TYR A 179 -10.54 9.79 -7.71
CA TYR A 179 -11.43 9.04 -6.83
C TYR A 179 -10.66 7.90 -6.19
N ASN A 180 -10.46 7.98 -4.88
CA ASN A 180 -9.63 7.07 -4.10
C ASN A 180 -10.52 6.13 -3.28
N PHE A 181 -10.90 5.00 -3.86
CA PHE A 181 -11.87 4.04 -3.32
C PHE A 181 -11.19 2.72 -2.99
N VAL A 182 -10.59 2.64 -1.80
CA VAL A 182 -9.67 1.56 -1.46
C VAL A 182 -10.26 0.68 -0.37
N THR A 183 -10.10 -0.63 -0.54
CA THR A 183 -10.42 -1.62 0.49
C THR A 183 -9.12 -2.14 1.11
N LYS A 184 -8.80 -1.72 2.33
CA LYS A 184 -7.66 -2.26 3.11
C LYS A 184 -8.18 -3.04 4.30
N ARG A 185 -7.70 -4.27 4.50
CA ARG A 185 -8.04 -5.07 5.68
C ARG A 185 -6.89 -5.94 6.12
N GLY A 186 -6.68 -5.97 7.43
CA GLY A 186 -5.70 -6.80 8.12
C GLY A 186 -6.39 -7.90 8.91
N LEU A 187 -5.76 -9.06 8.99
CA LEU A 187 -6.13 -10.17 9.86
C LEU A 187 -5.00 -10.40 10.87
N CYS A 188 -5.33 -10.33 12.16
CA CYS A 188 -4.42 -10.63 13.25
C CYS A 188 -4.77 -11.98 13.88
N GLU A 189 -3.84 -12.93 13.86
CA GLU A 189 -3.92 -14.16 14.65
C GLU A 189 -3.41 -13.93 16.09
N THR A 190 -3.07 -14.98 16.83
CA THR A 190 -2.80 -14.90 18.28
C THR A 190 -1.56 -14.05 18.58
N ASN A 191 -1.66 -13.12 19.52
CA ASN A 191 -0.59 -12.15 19.85
C ASN A 191 -0.10 -11.30 18.66
N ALA A 192 -0.79 -11.34 17.51
CA ALA A 192 -0.36 -10.64 16.32
C ALA A 192 -0.72 -9.16 16.38
N LYS A 193 0.08 -8.32 15.73
CA LYS A 193 -0.10 -6.87 15.71
C LYS A 193 -0.11 -6.32 14.30
N ILE A 194 -1.12 -5.49 13.99
CA ILE A 194 -1.16 -4.70 12.76
C ILE A 194 -1.32 -3.23 13.13
N SER A 195 -0.42 -2.39 12.60
CA SER A 195 -0.45 -0.94 12.79
C SER A 195 -0.58 -0.24 11.44
N TRP A 196 -1.70 0.45 11.24
CA TRP A 196 -1.95 1.27 10.06
C TRP A 196 -1.57 2.71 10.34
N THR A 197 -0.75 3.30 9.47
CA THR A 197 -0.42 4.73 9.51
C THR A 197 -0.71 5.34 8.14
N GLN A 198 -1.46 6.43 8.08
CA GLN A 198 -1.76 7.07 6.80
C GLN A 198 -1.71 8.59 6.86
N VAL A 199 -1.14 9.17 5.80
CA VAL A 199 -1.20 10.60 5.49
C VAL A 199 -1.79 10.73 4.09
N GLU A 200 -2.94 11.40 4.02
CA GLU A 200 -3.76 11.43 2.82
C GLU A 200 -4.08 12.86 2.40
N THR A 201 -3.70 13.21 1.18
CA THR A 201 -4.04 14.50 0.57
C THR A 201 -4.26 14.36 -0.93
N GLY A 202 -4.95 15.35 -1.50
CA GLY A 202 -4.99 15.57 -2.93
C GLY A 202 -6.01 14.77 -3.74
N SER A 203 -6.86 13.89 -3.18
CA SER A 203 -7.92 13.24 -3.98
C SER A 203 -9.18 14.11 -4.07
N ALA A 204 -9.89 14.07 -5.19
CA ALA A 204 -11.18 14.75 -5.33
C ALA A 204 -12.24 14.12 -4.41
N VAL A 205 -12.28 12.79 -4.36
CA VAL A 205 -13.11 12.04 -3.41
C VAL A 205 -12.30 10.91 -2.81
N THR A 206 -12.31 10.79 -1.50
CA THR A 206 -11.67 9.68 -0.77
C THR A 206 -12.72 8.88 -0.04
N TRP A 207 -12.71 7.56 -0.24
CA TRP A 207 -13.56 6.64 0.51
C TRP A 207 -12.74 5.44 1.00
N LYS A 208 -12.35 5.45 2.28
CA LYS A 208 -11.41 4.45 2.81
C LYS A 208 -11.66 4.11 4.28
N TYR A 209 -11.66 2.81 4.55
CA TYR A 209 -11.86 2.25 5.89
C TYR A 209 -10.86 1.12 6.18
N PRO A 210 -9.56 1.40 6.35
CA PRO A 210 -8.61 0.36 6.77
C PRO A 210 -9.08 -0.32 8.05
N SER A 211 -9.12 -1.64 8.02
CA SER A 211 -9.76 -2.44 9.06
C SER A 211 -8.80 -3.48 9.64
N CYS A 212 -8.98 -3.85 10.90
CA CYS A 212 -8.34 -5.04 11.49
C CYS A 212 -9.40 -6.02 11.99
N VAL A 213 -9.25 -7.28 11.60
CA VAL A 213 -9.96 -8.42 12.19
C VAL A 213 -9.04 -9.02 13.25
N LEU A 214 -9.40 -8.83 14.51
CA LEU A 214 -8.65 -9.26 15.69
C LEU A 214 -9.08 -10.68 16.08
N LYS A 215 -8.70 -11.66 15.25
CA LYS A 215 -9.21 -13.03 15.32
C LYS A 215 -8.60 -13.85 16.47
N GLY A 216 -7.32 -13.66 16.74
CA GLY A 216 -6.61 -14.39 17.79
C GLY A 216 -6.62 -13.69 19.15
N ASP A 217 -6.45 -14.45 20.21
CA ASP A 217 -6.31 -13.92 21.57
C ASP A 217 -5.12 -12.96 21.66
N ASN A 218 -5.27 -11.88 22.43
CA ASN A 218 -4.26 -10.83 22.61
C ASN A 218 -3.80 -10.12 21.32
N SER A 219 -4.55 -10.24 20.22
CA SER A 219 -4.26 -9.52 18.99
C SER A 219 -4.48 -8.01 19.15
N VAL A 220 -3.68 -7.22 18.43
CA VAL A 220 -3.68 -5.75 18.54
C VAL A 220 -3.82 -5.11 17.16
N GLY A 221 -4.79 -4.19 17.04
CA GLY A 221 -4.97 -3.33 15.87
C GLY A 221 -4.76 -1.87 16.26
N GLU A 222 -3.90 -1.17 15.54
CA GLU A 222 -3.68 0.26 15.68
C GLU A 222 -3.98 0.99 14.37
N PHE A 223 -4.49 2.21 14.46
CA PHE A 223 -4.78 3.05 13.30
C PHE A 223 -4.48 4.51 13.60
N TYR A 224 -3.64 5.12 12.76
CA TYR A 224 -3.27 6.53 12.82
C TYR A 224 -3.54 7.15 11.44
N SER A 225 -4.31 8.23 11.40
CA SER A 225 -4.70 8.86 10.14
C SER A 225 -4.64 10.38 10.22
N ILE A 226 -4.03 10.98 9.21
CA ILE A 226 -4.09 12.42 8.93
C ILE A 226 -4.68 12.57 7.52
N ALA A 227 -5.81 13.26 7.42
CA ALA A 227 -6.46 13.56 6.15
C ALA A 227 -6.58 15.09 6.00
N VAL A 228 -6.17 15.61 4.84
CA VAL A 228 -6.26 17.04 4.50
C VAL A 228 -7.09 17.21 3.24
N THR A 229 -8.12 18.04 3.34
CA THR A 229 -9.02 18.39 2.23
C THR A 229 -9.03 19.89 2.03
N ASN A 230 -9.07 20.33 0.76
CA ASN A 230 -9.22 21.73 0.37
C ASN A 230 -10.24 21.87 -0.76
N ASN A 231 -10.77 23.08 -0.96
CA ASN A 231 -11.71 23.42 -2.03
C ASN A 231 -12.91 22.45 -2.10
N TYR A 232 -13.06 21.74 -3.22
CA TYR A 232 -14.18 20.82 -3.51
C TYR A 232 -13.87 19.36 -3.15
N GLN A 233 -12.75 19.08 -2.49
CA GLN A 233 -12.38 17.73 -2.08
C GLN A 233 -13.35 17.20 -1.01
N GLN A 234 -13.69 15.92 -1.13
CA GLN A 234 -14.50 15.20 -0.15
C GLN A 234 -13.70 14.02 0.41
N ALA A 235 -13.72 13.85 1.72
CA ALA A 235 -13.08 12.71 2.38
C ALA A 235 -14.07 12.04 3.34
N ASP A 236 -14.36 10.78 3.05
CA ASP A 236 -15.05 9.85 3.93
C ASP A 236 -14.04 8.77 4.33
N THR A 237 -13.34 9.03 5.44
CA THR A 237 -12.24 8.20 5.92
C THR A 237 -12.48 7.78 7.35
N GLY A 238 -12.11 6.54 7.67
CA GLY A 238 -12.25 5.98 9.01
C GLY A 238 -11.51 4.67 9.17
N THR A 239 -11.86 3.92 10.20
CA THR A 239 -11.32 2.58 10.46
C THR A 239 -12.39 1.66 11.03
N LYS A 240 -12.19 0.34 10.94
CA LYS A 240 -13.03 -0.67 11.60
C LYS A 240 -12.15 -1.66 12.35
N MET A 241 -12.27 -1.69 13.67
CA MET A 241 -11.63 -2.70 14.52
C MET A 241 -12.69 -3.72 14.92
N ILE A 242 -12.49 -4.98 14.52
CA ILE A 242 -13.45 -6.08 14.74
C ILE A 242 -12.82 -7.00 15.78
N HIS A 243 -13.38 -7.00 17.00
CA HIS A 243 -13.00 -7.80 18.15
C HIS A 243 -13.86 -9.06 18.27
#